data_AF-A0A8J4ECH0-F1
#
_entry.id   AF-A0A8J4ECH0-F1
#
_cell.length_a   1.000
_cell.length_b   1.000
_cell.length_c   1.000
_cell.angle_alpha   90.00
_cell.angle_beta   90.00
_cell.angle_gamma   90.00
#
_symmetry.space_group_name_H-M   'P 1'
#
loop_
_entity.id
_entity.type
_entity.pdbx_description
1 polymer ?
#
loop_
_entity_poly.entity_id
_entity_poly.type
_entity_poly.pdbx_seq_one_letter_code
_entity_poly.pdbx_strand_id
1 'polypeptide(L)'
;MLPISLRWNVSALPALGWLDPAGDGKKLNAAEGVTMTHTVNEPDTAQKSTAELVKVASEQIQRLVRDELKLAQAELTRKGKHAGIGAGLFGAGGLIALYGVAALLTAVVLLLTYVMPAWVAAVIVGVVLLGVAGLLALVGKKQVQQATPAAPEEAVNNVKADVATVRGAVKEGAHR
;
A
#
# COMPACT_ATOMS: atom_id res chain seq x y z
N MET A 1 -35.41 -9.60 -35.18
CA MET A 1 -34.02 -10.08 -35.08
C MET A 1 -33.37 -9.30 -33.93
N LEU A 2 -33.02 -9.78 -32.73
CA LEU A 2 -33.00 -11.04 -31.96
C LEU A 2 -33.21 -10.62 -30.48
N PRO A 3 -33.95 -11.34 -29.62
CA PRO A 3 -33.86 -11.13 -28.17
C PRO A 3 -32.87 -12.10 -27.52
N ILE A 4 -31.91 -11.53 -26.80
CA ILE A 4 -30.90 -12.22 -25.98
C ILE A 4 -31.58 -12.66 -24.68
N SER A 5 -31.85 -13.96 -24.54
CA SER A 5 -32.24 -14.56 -23.26
C SER A 5 -31.01 -15.21 -22.60
N LEU A 6 -30.31 -14.47 -21.74
CA LEU A 6 -29.34 -15.06 -20.82
C LEU A 6 -30.12 -15.69 -19.65
N ARG A 7 -30.32 -17.01 -19.70
CA ARG A 7 -30.82 -17.76 -18.55
C ARG A 7 -29.64 -18.02 -17.61
N TRP A 8 -29.66 -17.38 -16.44
CA TRP A 8 -28.71 -17.67 -15.37
C TRP A 8 -28.94 -19.12 -14.89
N ASN A 9 -27.96 -19.99 -15.13
CA ASN A 9 -27.96 -21.36 -14.64
C ASN A 9 -27.36 -21.40 -13.24
N VAL A 10 -28.22 -21.54 -12.21
CA VAL A 10 -27.85 -21.52 -10.78
C VAL A 10 -27.42 -22.91 -10.27
N SER A 11 -27.35 -23.93 -11.14
CA SER A 11 -27.08 -25.32 -10.73
C SER A 11 -25.60 -25.65 -10.45
N ALA A 12 -24.68 -24.68 -10.51
CA ALA A 12 -23.24 -24.91 -10.32
C ALA A 12 -22.70 -24.49 -8.93
N LEU A 13 -23.53 -24.54 -7.89
CA LEU A 13 -23.07 -24.36 -6.50
C LEU A 13 -22.76 -25.73 -5.87
N PRO A 14 -21.52 -26.00 -5.41
CA PRO A 14 -21.23 -27.22 -4.66
C PRO A 14 -21.93 -27.15 -3.29
N ALA A 15 -22.68 -28.21 -2.98
CA ALA A 15 -23.36 -28.39 -1.71
C ALA A 15 -22.36 -28.35 -0.54
N LEU A 16 -22.53 -27.35 0.33
CA LEU A 16 -21.85 -27.22 1.61
C LEU A 16 -22.29 -28.37 2.55
N GLY A 17 -21.47 -29.41 2.71
CA GLY A 17 -21.72 -30.57 3.57
C GLY A 17 -21.27 -30.39 5.03
N TRP A 18 -21.77 -29.37 5.74
CA TRP A 18 -21.40 -29.11 7.16
C TRP A 18 -22.55 -29.28 8.18
N LEU A 19 -23.69 -29.87 7.79
CA LEU A 19 -24.71 -30.29 8.77
C LEU A 19 -24.88 -31.82 8.76
N ASP A 20 -24.22 -32.47 9.71
CA ASP A 20 -24.66 -33.76 10.24
C ASP A 20 -24.82 -33.64 11.77
N PRO A 21 -26.05 -33.45 12.29
CA PRO A 21 -26.32 -33.45 13.71
C PRO A 21 -27.14 -34.67 14.13
N ALA A 22 -26.72 -35.90 13.82
CA ALA A 22 -27.16 -37.09 14.58
C ALA A 22 -26.38 -38.37 14.22
N GLY A 23 -25.55 -38.83 15.15
CA GLY A 23 -25.38 -40.27 15.39
C GLY A 23 -23.99 -40.85 15.18
N ASP A 24 -23.27 -41.08 16.27
CA ASP A 24 -22.66 -42.41 16.50
C ASP A 24 -22.48 -42.63 18.01
N GLY A 25 -23.42 -43.36 18.60
CA GLY A 25 -23.35 -43.85 19.95
C GLY A 25 -22.40 -45.05 20.03
N LYS A 26 -21.10 -44.79 20.19
CA LYS A 26 -20.16 -45.86 20.54
C LYS A 26 -20.28 -46.22 22.01
N LYS A 27 -20.73 -47.46 22.21
CA LYS A 27 -20.87 -48.15 23.48
C LYS A 27 -19.56 -48.16 24.27
N LEU A 28 -19.61 -47.58 25.45
CA LEU A 28 -18.56 -47.68 26.46
C LEU A 28 -18.82 -48.98 27.24
N ASN A 29 -18.13 -50.05 26.87
CA ASN A 29 -18.12 -51.27 27.67
C ASN A 29 -17.22 -51.05 28.89
N ALA A 30 -17.82 -51.27 30.06
CA ALA A 30 -17.14 -51.36 31.32
C ALA A 30 -16.40 -52.70 31.45
N ALA A 31 -15.31 -52.65 32.23
CA ALA A 31 -14.67 -53.75 32.97
C ALA A 31 -13.84 -54.78 32.16
N GLU A 32 -12.59 -54.42 31.92
CA GLU A 32 -11.48 -55.36 32.09
C GLU A 32 -10.41 -54.70 32.96
N GLY A 33 -10.17 -55.29 34.14
CA GLY A 33 -9.08 -54.90 35.02
C GLY A 33 -7.77 -55.48 34.50
N VAL A 34 -6.77 -54.61 34.34
CA VAL A 34 -5.35 -55.00 34.31
C VAL A 34 -4.58 -54.05 35.22
N THR A 35 -4.12 -54.62 36.31
CA THR A 35 -3.23 -54.03 37.32
C THR A 35 -1.83 -53.82 36.76
N MET A 36 -1.22 -52.65 37.05
CA MET A 36 0.22 -52.30 37.04
C MET A 36 1.08 -52.86 35.89
N THR A 37 1.57 -52.04 34.96
CA THR A 37 2.63 -51.05 35.22
C THR A 37 2.53 -49.91 34.20
N HIS A 38 2.17 -48.70 34.65
CA HIS A 38 2.55 -47.51 33.88
C HIS A 38 4.05 -47.33 34.12
N THR A 39 4.87 -48.00 33.32
CA THR A 39 6.19 -47.49 33.02
C THR A 39 5.94 -46.09 32.49
N VAL A 40 6.18 -45.11 33.34
CA VAL A 40 6.42 -43.75 32.89
C VAL A 40 7.65 -43.86 32.00
N ASN A 41 7.40 -44.18 30.73
CA ASN A 41 8.24 -43.73 29.65
C ASN A 41 7.92 -42.25 29.53
N GLU A 42 8.37 -41.47 30.51
CA GLU A 42 8.59 -40.05 30.36
C GLU A 42 9.53 -39.96 29.15
N PRO A 43 9.10 -39.44 27.99
CA PRO A 43 10.05 -39.01 27.00
C PRO A 43 10.79 -37.84 27.63
N ASP A 44 11.88 -38.15 28.33
CA ASP A 44 13.02 -37.30 28.66
C ASP A 44 12.69 -35.80 28.59
N THR A 45 11.91 -35.30 29.56
CA THR A 45 11.63 -33.87 29.70
C THR A 45 12.85 -33.09 30.24
N ALA A 46 14.01 -33.73 30.34
CA ALA A 46 15.26 -33.10 30.73
C ALA A 46 16.01 -32.60 29.48
N GLN A 47 15.80 -31.31 29.19
CA GLN A 47 16.67 -30.46 28.38
C GLN A 47 16.55 -30.68 26.87
N LYS A 48 15.59 -30.00 26.22
CA LYS A 48 15.92 -29.42 24.91
C LYS A 48 17.26 -28.72 25.08
N SER A 49 18.31 -29.21 24.42
CA SER A 49 19.63 -28.63 24.57
C SER A 49 19.54 -27.14 24.21
N THR A 50 20.36 -26.30 24.83
CA THR A 50 20.39 -24.86 24.52
C THR A 50 20.51 -24.59 23.02
N ALA A 51 21.17 -25.49 22.28
CA ALA A 51 21.27 -25.44 20.82
C ALA A 51 19.92 -25.67 20.11
N GLU A 52 19.05 -26.52 20.64
CA GLU A 52 17.73 -26.80 20.07
C GLU A 52 16.71 -25.68 20.35
N LEU A 53 16.79 -25.04 21.53
CA LEU A 53 16.00 -23.85 21.82
C LEU A 53 16.40 -22.66 20.94
N VAL A 54 17.70 -22.46 20.72
CA VAL A 54 18.22 -21.42 19.80
C VAL A 54 17.77 -21.70 18.37
N LYS A 55 17.79 -22.96 17.92
CA LYS A 55 17.29 -23.36 16.61
C LYS A 55 15.79 -23.04 16.45
N VAL A 56 14.97 -23.43 17.42
CA VAL A 56 13.51 -23.17 17.40
C VAL A 56 13.19 -21.68 17.48
N ALA A 57 13.91 -20.90 18.30
CA ALA A 57 13.73 -19.46 18.40
C ALA A 57 14.14 -18.75 17.09
N SER A 58 15.24 -19.17 16.47
CA SER A 58 15.70 -18.65 15.18
C SER A 58 14.68 -18.94 14.07
N GLU A 59 14.12 -20.16 14.03
CA GLU A 59 13.06 -20.52 13.10
C GLU A 59 11.78 -19.70 13.31
N GLN A 60 11.42 -19.37 14.57
CA GLN A 60 10.26 -18.51 14.87
C GLN A 60 10.50 -17.06 14.45
N ILE A 61 11.67 -16.50 14.72
CA ILE A 61 12.04 -15.15 14.29
C ILE A 61 12.02 -15.07 12.77
N GLN A 62 12.56 -16.06 12.07
CA GLN A 62 12.51 -16.13 10.60
C GLN A 62 11.07 -16.19 10.06
N ARG A 63 10.18 -16.93 10.73
CA ARG A 63 8.76 -16.97 10.37
C ARG A 63 8.08 -15.62 10.58
N LEU A 64 8.30 -14.98 11.73
CA LEU A 64 7.73 -13.69 12.07
C LEU A 64 8.15 -12.60 11.07
N VAL A 65 9.46 -12.50 10.80
CA VAL A 65 10.01 -11.57 9.80
C VAL A 65 9.39 -11.82 8.43
N ARG A 66 9.27 -13.09 8.01
CA ARG A 66 8.68 -13.43 6.71
C ARG A 66 7.19 -13.08 6.65
N ASP A 67 6.46 -13.16 7.74
CA ASP A 67 5.04 -12.83 7.80
C ASP A 67 4.80 -11.31 7.87
N GLU A 68 5.61 -10.56 8.61
CA GLU A 68 5.61 -9.10 8.57
C GLU A 68 5.98 -8.56 7.19
N LEU A 69 6.93 -9.19 6.50
CA LEU A 69 7.24 -8.86 5.11
C LEU A 69 6.06 -9.13 4.18
N LYS A 70 5.37 -10.27 4.31
CA LYS A 70 4.17 -10.57 3.51
C LYS A 70 3.04 -9.59 3.79
N LEU A 71 2.85 -9.23 5.06
CA LEU A 71 1.82 -8.27 5.47
C LEU A 71 2.13 -6.88 4.93
N ALA A 72 3.37 -6.41 5.10
CA ALA A 72 3.85 -5.16 4.55
C ALA A 72 3.73 -5.16 3.02
N GLN A 73 4.08 -6.26 2.34
CA GLN A 73 3.91 -6.38 0.90
C GLN A 73 2.43 -6.31 0.49
N ALA A 74 1.53 -6.96 1.22
CA ALA A 74 0.10 -6.91 0.96
C ALA A 74 -0.46 -5.49 1.17
N GLU A 75 -0.02 -4.80 2.23
CA GLU A 75 -0.43 -3.44 2.53
C GLU A 75 0.11 -2.44 1.50
N LEU A 76 1.40 -2.56 1.13
CA LEU A 76 2.02 -1.75 0.07
C LEU A 76 1.35 -1.99 -1.28
N THR A 77 0.98 -3.23 -1.60
CA THR A 77 0.25 -3.54 -2.83
C THR A 77 -1.14 -2.91 -2.81
N ARG A 78 -1.86 -2.99 -1.69
CA ARG A 78 -3.18 -2.40 -1.53
C ARG A 78 -3.14 -0.86 -1.60
N LYS A 79 -2.20 -0.23 -0.90
CA LYS A 79 -1.96 1.22 -0.94
C LYS A 79 -1.50 1.65 -2.33
N GLY A 80 -0.57 0.91 -2.94
CA GLY A 80 -0.05 1.14 -4.28
C GLY A 80 -1.12 1.05 -5.36
N LYS A 81 -2.05 0.10 -5.26
CA LYS A 81 -3.19 -0.01 -6.20
C LYS A 81 -4.10 1.22 -6.11
N HIS A 82 -4.47 1.65 -4.91
CA HIS A 82 -5.32 2.82 -4.74
C HIS A 82 -4.61 4.11 -5.19
N ALA A 83 -3.33 4.26 -4.84
CA ALA A 83 -2.50 5.37 -5.30
C ALA A 83 -2.38 5.37 -6.83
N GLY A 84 -2.15 4.21 -7.45
CA GLY A 84 -2.03 4.05 -8.89
C GLY A 84 -3.34 4.33 -9.64
N ILE A 85 -4.47 3.84 -9.14
CA ILE A 85 -5.80 4.15 -9.70
C ILE A 85 -6.09 5.65 -9.55
N GLY A 86 -5.82 6.22 -8.37
CA GLY A 86 -5.99 7.65 -8.12
C GLY A 86 -5.14 8.51 -9.06
N ALA A 87 -3.86 8.18 -9.21
CA ALA A 87 -2.95 8.85 -10.14
C ALA A 87 -3.41 8.70 -11.60
N GLY A 88 -3.89 7.52 -11.99
CA GLY A 88 -4.44 7.28 -13.33
C GLY A 88 -5.70 8.11 -13.60
N LEU A 89 -6.65 8.15 -12.66
CA LEU A 89 -7.87 8.96 -12.75
C LEU A 89 -7.57 10.45 -12.77
N PHE A 90 -6.67 10.93 -11.90
CA PHE A 90 -6.24 12.33 -11.91
C PHE A 90 -5.51 12.70 -13.19
N GLY A 91 -4.65 11.82 -13.71
CA GLY A 91 -3.95 12.02 -14.98
C GLY A 91 -4.93 12.08 -16.16
N ALA A 92 -5.84 11.12 -16.27
CA ALA A 92 -6.86 11.10 -17.31
C ALA A 92 -7.82 12.30 -17.21
N GLY A 93 -8.32 12.59 -16.01
CA GLY A 93 -9.17 13.74 -15.74
C GLY A 93 -8.48 15.07 -16.04
N GLY A 94 -7.21 15.20 -15.67
CA GLY A 94 -6.38 16.36 -15.98
C GLY A 94 -6.18 16.55 -17.49
N LEU A 95 -5.96 15.47 -18.23
CA LEU A 95 -5.84 15.53 -19.69
C LEU A 95 -7.17 15.93 -20.36
N ILE A 96 -8.29 15.34 -19.94
CA ILE A 96 -9.62 15.72 -20.44
C ILE A 96 -9.91 17.18 -20.12
N ALA A 97 -9.64 17.62 -18.88
CA ALA A 97 -9.81 19.01 -18.47
C ALA A 97 -8.93 19.95 -19.30
N LEU A 98 -7.68 19.57 -19.60
CA LEU A 98 -6.78 20.34 -20.46
C LEU A 98 -7.37 20.54 -21.86
N TYR A 99 -7.87 19.47 -22.49
CA TYR A 99 -8.54 19.58 -23.79
C TYR A 99 -9.84 20.38 -23.71
N GLY A 100 -10.60 20.25 -22.63
CA GLY A 100 -11.80 21.05 -22.37
C GLY A 100 -11.49 22.55 -22.30
N VAL A 101 -10.44 22.93 -21.56
CA VAL A 101 -9.95 24.32 -21.50
C VAL A 101 -9.49 24.78 -22.88
N ALA A 102 -8.75 23.97 -23.63
CA ALA A 102 -8.32 24.32 -24.99
C ALA A 102 -9.52 24.57 -25.93
N ALA A 103 -10.57 23.75 -25.84
CA ALA A 103 -11.81 23.92 -26.61
C ALA A 103 -12.54 25.22 -26.22
N LEU A 104 -12.64 25.53 -24.91
CA LEU A 104 -13.23 26.78 -24.44
C LEU A 104 -12.44 28.01 -24.90
N LEU A 105 -11.11 27.97 -24.84
CA LEU A 105 -10.25 29.05 -25.33
C LEU A 105 -10.43 29.25 -26.84
N THR A 106 -10.54 28.16 -27.60
CA THR A 106 -10.85 28.22 -29.04
C THR A 106 -12.21 28.86 -29.27
N ALA A 107 -13.23 28.50 -28.48
CA ALA A 107 -14.56 29.12 -28.56
C ALA A 107 -14.52 30.63 -28.26
N VAL A 108 -13.74 31.06 -27.26
CA VAL A 108 -13.54 32.48 -26.97
C VAL A 108 -12.88 33.20 -28.14
N VAL A 109 -11.81 32.63 -28.72
CA VAL A 109 -11.16 33.22 -29.91
C VAL A 109 -12.14 33.34 -31.06
N LEU A 110 -12.91 32.27 -31.36
CA LEU A 110 -13.95 32.27 -32.39
C LEU A 110 -15.01 33.34 -32.13
N LEU A 111 -15.45 33.51 -30.88
CA LEU A 111 -16.41 34.55 -30.51
C LEU A 111 -15.86 35.97 -30.74
N LEU A 112 -14.59 36.21 -30.43
CA LEU A 112 -13.95 37.50 -30.69
C LEU A 112 -13.80 37.78 -32.19
N THR A 113 -13.77 36.76 -33.05
CA THR A 113 -13.64 36.97 -34.50
C THR A 113 -14.79 37.75 -35.12
N TYR A 114 -15.96 37.78 -34.47
CA TYR A 114 -17.10 38.59 -34.92
C TYR A 114 -16.86 40.10 -34.81
N VAL A 115 -15.91 40.54 -33.98
CA VAL A 115 -15.61 41.97 -33.75
C VAL A 115 -14.19 42.38 -34.15
N MET A 116 -13.28 41.43 -34.39
CA MET A 116 -11.88 41.70 -34.76
C MET A 116 -11.25 40.55 -35.57
N PRO A 117 -10.10 40.75 -36.25
CA PRO A 117 -9.42 39.66 -36.96
C PRO A 117 -8.97 38.53 -36.03
N ALA A 118 -9.02 37.29 -36.53
CA ALA A 118 -8.71 36.08 -35.75
C ALA A 118 -7.32 36.10 -35.09
N TRP A 119 -6.32 36.65 -35.77
CA TRP A 119 -4.96 36.74 -35.21
C TRP A 119 -4.87 37.70 -34.02
N VAL A 120 -5.63 38.81 -34.03
CA VAL A 120 -5.70 39.76 -32.90
C VAL A 120 -6.40 39.11 -31.71
N ALA A 121 -7.52 38.44 -31.96
CA ALA A 121 -8.26 37.71 -30.94
C ALA A 121 -7.39 36.66 -30.24
N ALA A 122 -6.65 35.85 -31.01
CA ALA A 122 -5.74 34.85 -30.49
C ALA A 122 -4.60 35.46 -29.65
N VAL A 123 -4.02 36.58 -30.08
CA VAL A 123 -2.98 37.29 -29.32
C VAL A 123 -3.52 37.81 -27.98
N ILE A 124 -4.70 38.43 -27.97
CA ILE A 124 -5.30 38.95 -26.72
C ILE A 124 -5.55 37.83 -25.72
N VAL A 125 -6.19 36.74 -26.17
CA VAL A 125 -6.44 35.57 -25.31
C VAL A 125 -5.13 34.96 -24.81
N GLY A 126 -4.12 34.87 -25.68
CA GLY A 126 -2.78 34.40 -25.33
C GLY A 126 -2.10 35.24 -24.25
N VAL A 127 -2.15 36.58 -24.35
CA VAL A 127 -1.58 37.49 -23.35
C VAL A 127 -2.27 37.33 -22.00
N VAL A 128 -3.60 37.23 -21.99
CA VAL A 128 -4.37 37.00 -20.76
C VAL A 128 -3.97 35.67 -20.10
N LEU A 129 -3.87 34.60 -20.88
CA LEU A 129 -3.43 33.29 -20.40
C LEU A 129 -2.02 33.31 -19.83
N LEU A 130 -1.08 33.97 -20.50
CA LEU A 130 0.30 34.11 -20.00
C LEU A 130 0.35 34.92 -18.71
N GLY A 131 -0.48 35.96 -18.57
CA GLY A 131 -0.62 36.71 -17.33
C GLY A 131 -1.11 35.82 -16.17
N VAL A 132 -2.18 35.05 -16.39
CA VAL A 132 -2.71 34.11 -15.40
C VAL A 132 -1.69 33.02 -15.06
N ALA A 133 -1.03 32.43 -16.07
CA ALA A 133 0.00 31.41 -15.88
C ALA A 133 1.20 31.96 -15.10
N GLY A 134 1.64 33.18 -15.39
CA GLY A 134 2.70 33.86 -14.65
C GLY A 134 2.34 34.08 -13.18
N LEU A 135 1.11 34.52 -12.90
CA LEU A 135 0.63 34.69 -11.52
C LEU A 135 0.57 33.35 -10.77
N LEU A 136 0.00 32.31 -11.40
CA LEU A 136 -0.05 30.97 -10.82
C LEU A 136 1.35 30.40 -10.57
N ALA A 137 2.29 30.61 -11.49
CA ALA A 137 3.67 30.18 -11.32
C ALA A 137 4.36 30.89 -10.15
N LEU A 138 4.11 32.20 -9.97
CA LEU A 138 4.64 32.96 -8.84
C LEU A 138 4.04 32.50 -7.50
N VAL A 139 2.73 32.27 -7.44
CA VAL A 139 2.07 31.74 -6.23
C VAL A 139 2.56 30.33 -5.93
N GLY A 140 2.61 29.46 -6.95
CA GLY A 140 3.12 28.10 -6.81
C GLY A 140 4.57 28.08 -6.31
N LYS A 141 5.43 28.93 -6.85
CA LYS A 141 6.82 29.10 -6.38
C LYS A 141 6.87 29.49 -4.90
N LYS A 142 6.02 30.43 -4.47
CA LYS A 142 5.95 30.84 -3.04
C LYS A 142 5.48 29.69 -2.15
N GLN A 143 4.48 28.93 -2.57
CA GLN A 143 3.98 27.79 -1.79
C GLN A 143 5.02 26.68 -1.66
N VAL A 144 5.75 26.36 -2.74
CA VAL A 144 6.84 25.38 -2.71
C VAL A 144 7.96 25.86 -1.78
N GLN A 145 8.33 27.14 -1.86
CA GLN A 145 9.35 27.71 -0.98
C GLN A 145 8.94 27.68 0.50
N GLN A 146 7.66 27.91 0.82
CA GLN A 146 7.15 27.80 2.19
C GLN A 146 7.06 26.36 2.69
N ALA A 147 6.91 25.39 1.79
CA ALA A 147 6.90 23.96 2.11
C ALA A 147 8.31 23.34 2.27
N THR A 148 9.38 24.16 2.22
CA THR A 148 10.78 23.71 2.35
C THR A 148 11.37 24.27 3.66
N PRO A 149 12.01 23.44 4.52
CA PRO A 149 12.54 22.11 4.25
C PRO A 149 11.48 21.02 4.39
N ALA A 150 11.38 20.17 3.37
CA ALA A 150 10.54 18.97 3.38
C ALA A 150 11.02 17.90 4.39
N ALA A 151 12.16 18.13 5.05
CA ALA A 151 12.67 17.29 6.11
C ALA A 151 12.41 17.98 7.46
N PRO A 152 11.81 17.28 8.45
CA PRO A 152 11.70 17.79 9.80
C PRO A 152 13.11 18.14 10.30
N GLU A 153 13.36 19.39 10.67
CA GLU A 153 14.70 19.81 11.12
C GLU A 153 15.22 18.90 12.24
N GLU A 154 14.32 18.44 13.13
CA GLU A 154 14.64 17.49 14.19
C GLU A 154 15.08 16.12 13.66
N ALA A 155 14.43 15.57 12.63
CA ALA A 155 14.83 14.29 12.03
C ALA A 155 16.22 14.39 11.37
N VAL A 156 16.51 15.52 10.72
CA VAL A 156 17.83 15.77 10.13
C VAL A 156 18.89 15.97 11.21
N ASN A 157 18.55 16.66 12.30
CA ASN A 157 19.45 16.90 13.42
C ASN A 157 19.76 15.62 14.20
N ASN A 158 18.77 14.75 14.42
CA ASN A 158 18.95 13.46 15.09
C ASN A 158 19.85 12.53 14.27
N VAL A 159 19.62 12.42 12.96
CA VAL A 159 20.50 11.61 12.08
C VAL A 159 21.93 12.17 12.05
N LYS A 160 22.11 13.49 12.08
CA LYS A 160 23.44 14.11 12.17
C LYS A 160 24.12 13.82 13.51
N ALA A 161 23.37 13.86 14.61
CA ALA A 161 23.88 13.56 15.95
C ALA A 161 24.29 12.09 16.09
N ASP A 162 23.50 11.17 15.53
CA ASP A 162 23.80 9.73 15.52
C ASP A 162 25.05 9.43 14.70
N VAL A 163 25.18 10.04 13.50
CA VAL A 163 26.37 9.89 12.66
C VAL A 163 27.61 10.49 13.33
N ALA A 164 27.47 11.62 14.03
CA ALA A 164 28.57 12.22 14.77
C ALA A 164 29.04 11.33 15.93
N THR A 165 28.11 10.71 16.64
CA THR A 165 28.40 9.77 17.74
C THR A 165 29.14 8.52 17.24
N VAL A 166 28.68 7.94 16.13
CA VAL A 166 29.35 6.78 15.51
C VAL A 166 30.75 7.15 15.00
N ARG A 167 30.92 8.32 14.38
CA ARG A 167 32.24 8.80 13.94
C ARG A 167 33.20 9.04 15.11
N GLY A 168 32.70 9.57 16.22
CA GLY A 168 33.48 9.78 17.46
C GLY A 168 33.99 8.46 18.01
N ALA A 169 33.11 7.47 18.16
CA ALA A 169 33.44 6.14 18.67
C ALA A 169 34.49 5.41 17.81
N VAL A 170 34.44 5.54 16.48
CA VAL A 170 35.43 4.95 15.57
C VAL A 170 36.80 5.63 15.69
N LYS A 171 36.83 6.96 15.85
CA LYS A 171 38.09 7.71 16.01
C LYS A 171 38.79 7.42 17.33
N GLU A 172 38.01 7.22 18.39
CA GLU A 172 38.50 6.94 19.73
C GLU A 172 38.98 5.47 19.88
N GLY A 173 38.33 4.55 19.16
CA GLY A 173 38.79 3.16 19.02
C GLY A 173 40.07 2.99 18.19
N ALA A 174 40.39 3.92 17.28
CA ALA A 174 41.60 3.87 16.44
C ALA A 174 42.89 4.38 17.13
N HIS A 175 42.77 4.93 18.35
CA HIS A 175 43.89 5.45 19.15
C HIS A 175 44.27 4.55 20.34
N ARG A 176 43.69 3.35 20.45
CA ARG A 176 44.12 2.27 21.35
C ARG A 176 44.77 1.16 20.54
#